data_AF-A0A1G1YWF9-F1
#
_entry.id   AF-A0A1G1YWF9-F1
#
_cell.length_a   1.000
_cell.length_b   1.000
_cell.length_c   1.000
_cell.angle_alpha   90.00
_cell.angle_beta   90.00
_cell.angle_gamma   90.00
#
_symmetry.space_group_name_H-M   'P 1'
#
loop_
_entity.id
_entity.type
_entity.pdbx_description
1 polymer ?
#
loop_
_entity_poly.entity_id
_entity_poly.type
_entity_poly.pdbx_seq_one_letter_code
_entity_poly.pdbx_strand_id
1 'polypeptide(L)'
;MYEGPSNSFEEEQTPIPTLEEVRGVFERLKIGGYKTIRQLEDEQGLYLLDATVSGEDGDAEYSYMRAGRYPEGQASATAIHVTFFSKEGVPVGGHSVAKYIGGDWEVTP
;
A
#
# COMPACT_ATOMS: atom_id res chain seq x y z
N MET A 1 34.95 -28.69 -12.13
CA MET A 1 33.91 -27.72 -12.51
C MET A 1 32.79 -27.89 -11.50
N TYR A 2 32.67 -26.98 -10.53
CA TYR A 2 31.56 -27.01 -9.57
C TYR A 2 30.40 -26.26 -10.22
N GLU A 3 29.40 -26.99 -10.72
CA GLU A 3 28.11 -26.41 -11.08
C GLU A 3 27.35 -26.24 -9.76
N GLY A 4 27.35 -25.02 -9.23
CA GLY A 4 26.44 -24.64 -8.14
C GLY A 4 24.99 -24.82 -8.61
N PRO A 5 24.05 -25.13 -7.71
CA PRO A 5 22.66 -25.33 -8.10
C PRO A 5 22.14 -24.05 -8.79
N SER A 6 21.58 -24.21 -10.00
CA SER A 6 20.82 -23.16 -10.67
C SER A 6 19.74 -22.68 -9.72
N ASN A 7 19.91 -21.48 -9.20
CA ASN A 7 18.93 -20.81 -8.38
C ASN A 7 17.85 -20.25 -9.33
N SER A 8 17.05 -21.15 -9.91
CA SER A 8 15.80 -20.80 -10.56
C SER A 8 14.79 -20.50 -9.47
N PHE A 9 14.97 -19.38 -8.77
CA PHE A 9 13.84 -18.73 -8.12
C PHE A 9 13.01 -18.19 -9.28
N GLU A 10 12.01 -18.95 -9.69
CA GLU A 10 10.86 -18.38 -10.36
C GLU A 10 10.30 -17.35 -9.37
N GLU A 11 10.71 -16.09 -9.50
CA GLU A 11 9.95 -14.98 -8.94
C GLU A 11 8.61 -15.03 -9.66
N GLU A 12 7.65 -15.78 -9.09
CA GLU A 12 6.26 -15.70 -9.49
C GLU A 12 5.93 -14.21 -9.44
N GLN A 13 5.84 -13.59 -10.62
CA GLN A 13 5.57 -12.18 -10.75
C GLN A 13 4.25 -11.96 -10.03
N THR A 14 4.32 -11.38 -8.84
CA THR A 14 3.13 -11.13 -8.05
C THR A 14 2.32 -10.15 -8.87
N PRO A 15 1.04 -10.45 -9.17
CA PRO A 15 0.26 -9.58 -10.03
C PRO A 15 0.21 -8.17 -9.43
N ILE A 16 0.04 -7.17 -10.27
CA ILE A 16 -0.03 -5.79 -9.81
C ILE A 16 -1.49 -5.49 -9.48
N PRO A 17 -1.82 -5.10 -8.24
CA PRO A 17 -3.19 -4.80 -7.89
C PRO A 17 -3.66 -3.56 -8.64
N THR A 18 -4.89 -3.64 -9.15
CA THR A 18 -5.57 -2.54 -9.81
C THR A 18 -6.06 -1.49 -8.79
N LEU A 19 -6.41 -0.30 -9.27
CA LEU A 19 -7.03 0.73 -8.45
C LEU A 19 -8.33 0.25 -7.79
N GLU A 20 -9.13 -0.54 -8.50
CA GLU A 20 -10.39 -1.09 -7.96
C GLU A 20 -10.12 -2.09 -6.83
N GLU A 21 -9.10 -2.94 -6.96
CA GLU A 21 -8.71 -3.85 -5.89
C GLU A 21 -8.21 -3.11 -4.64
N VAL A 22 -7.37 -2.09 -4.81
CA VAL A 22 -6.89 -1.26 -3.69
C VAL A 22 -8.07 -0.56 -3.00
N ARG A 23 -9.02 -0.01 -3.77
CA ARG A 23 -10.25 0.60 -3.22
C ARG A 23 -11.11 -0.42 -2.49
N GLY A 24 -11.22 -1.65 -3.00
CA GLY A 24 -11.92 -2.74 -2.33
C GLY A 24 -11.30 -3.08 -0.97
N VAL A 25 -9.98 -2.95 -0.81
CA VAL A 25 -9.34 -3.07 0.51
C VAL A 25 -9.73 -1.94 1.44
N PHE A 26 -9.82 -0.69 0.94
CA PHE A 26 -10.28 0.43 1.76
C PHE A 26 -11.71 0.19 2.28
N GLU A 27 -12.58 -0.37 1.44
CA GLU A 27 -13.93 -0.78 1.86
C GLU A 27 -13.92 -1.91 2.90
N ARG A 28 -13.03 -2.90 2.75
CA ARG A 28 -12.83 -3.98 3.75
C ARG A 28 -12.36 -3.43 5.10
N LEU A 29 -11.47 -2.43 5.07
CA LEU A 29 -10.99 -1.69 6.23
C LEU A 29 -12.03 -0.71 6.81
N LYS A 30 -13.24 -0.64 6.23
CA LYS A 30 -14.33 0.27 6.64
C LYS A 30 -13.94 1.75 6.62
N ILE A 31 -13.05 2.10 5.68
CA ILE A 31 -12.65 3.48 5.41
C ILE A 31 -13.79 4.15 4.64
N GLY A 32 -14.74 4.74 5.36
CA GLY A 32 -15.83 5.52 4.79
C GLY A 32 -15.42 6.98 4.54
N GLY A 33 -15.78 7.54 3.38
CA GLY A 33 -15.70 8.98 3.15
C GLY A 33 -14.28 9.55 3.13
N TYR A 34 -13.33 8.86 2.49
CA TYR A 34 -11.97 9.38 2.31
C TYR A 34 -11.88 10.35 1.12
N LYS A 35 -10.88 11.23 1.16
CA LYS A 35 -10.46 12.07 0.04
C LYS A 35 -9.13 11.58 -0.49
N THR A 36 -9.06 11.26 -1.78
CA THR A 36 -7.78 10.99 -2.44
C THR A 36 -6.95 12.27 -2.49
N ILE A 37 -5.74 12.24 -1.93
CA ILE A 37 -4.76 13.33 -2.02
C ILE A 37 -3.91 13.13 -3.28
N ARG A 38 -3.45 11.90 -3.50
CA ARG A 38 -2.47 11.58 -4.53
C ARG A 38 -2.79 10.22 -5.14
N GLN A 39 -2.68 10.13 -6.45
CA GLN A 39 -2.78 8.89 -7.20
C GLN A 39 -1.75 8.95 -8.33
N LEU A 40 -0.82 8.00 -8.37
CA LEU A 40 0.26 7.97 -9.36
C LEU A 40 0.39 6.58 -9.99
N GLU A 41 0.65 6.58 -11.29
CA GLU A 41 0.69 5.41 -12.15
C GLU A 41 1.93 5.47 -13.04
N ASP A 42 2.47 4.30 -13.41
CA ASP A 42 3.50 4.16 -14.43
C ASP A 42 3.04 3.20 -15.54
N GLU A 43 3.96 2.78 -16.41
CA GLU A 43 3.65 1.87 -17.53
C GLU A 43 3.07 0.51 -17.07
N GLN A 44 3.28 0.14 -15.81
CA GLN A 44 2.77 -1.10 -15.20
C GLN A 44 1.51 -0.87 -14.36
N GLY A 45 1.03 0.37 -14.24
CA GLY A 45 -0.19 0.75 -13.52
C GLY A 45 0.07 1.46 -12.19
N LEU A 46 -0.92 1.39 -11.29
CA LEU A 46 -0.93 2.10 -10.01
C LEU A 46 0.24 1.68 -9.11
N TYR A 47 1.09 2.64 -8.76
CA TYR A 47 2.18 2.42 -7.80
C TYR A 47 2.02 3.20 -6.49
N LEU A 48 1.16 4.22 -6.46
CA LEU A 48 0.92 5.00 -5.25
C LEU A 48 -0.52 5.55 -5.21
N LEU A 49 -1.17 5.43 -4.06
CA LEU A 49 -2.46 6.05 -3.77
C LEU A 49 -2.49 6.51 -2.31
N ASP A 50 -2.55 7.82 -2.09
CA ASP A 50 -2.73 8.43 -0.77
C ASP A 50 -4.17 8.92 -0.62
N ALA A 51 -4.79 8.59 0.50
CA ALA A 51 -6.13 9.00 0.86
C ALA A 51 -6.21 9.42 2.32
N THR A 52 -6.96 10.48 2.61
CA THR A 52 -7.17 10.97 3.98
C THR A 52 -8.61 10.77 4.41
N VAL A 53 -8.78 10.31 5.63
CA VAL A 53 -10.06 10.30 6.36
C VAL A 53 -9.95 11.35 7.46
N SER A 54 -10.85 12.33 7.43
CA SER A 54 -10.93 13.31 8.50
C SER A 54 -11.73 12.76 9.68
N GLY A 55 -11.20 12.92 10.88
CA GLY A 55 -11.84 12.50 12.12
C GLY A 55 -11.97 13.63 13.13
N GLU A 56 -12.89 13.50 14.08
CA GLU A 56 -13.05 14.50 15.15
C GLU A 56 -11.82 14.58 16.07
N ASP A 57 -11.08 13.48 16.20
CA ASP A 57 -9.89 13.34 17.05
C ASP A 57 -8.55 13.53 16.33
N GLY A 58 -8.61 13.83 15.03
CA GLY A 58 -7.47 13.92 14.15
C GLY A 58 -7.69 13.11 12.88
N ASP A 59 -6.81 13.31 11.90
CA ASP A 59 -6.92 12.71 10.58
C ASP A 59 -6.17 11.36 10.51
N ALA A 60 -6.60 10.50 9.59
CA ALA A 60 -5.88 9.29 9.23
C ALA A 60 -5.55 9.31 7.73
N GLU A 61 -4.28 9.06 7.39
CA GLU A 61 -3.83 8.93 6.01
C GLU A 61 -3.52 7.47 5.69
N TYR A 62 -4.13 6.97 4.62
CA TYR A 62 -3.91 5.64 4.08
C TYR A 62 -3.11 5.75 2.80
N SER A 63 -1.96 5.11 2.76
CA SER A 63 -1.04 5.12 1.63
C SER A 63 -0.85 3.70 1.12
N TYR A 64 -1.36 3.44 -0.08
CA TYR A 64 -0.96 2.29 -0.88
C TYR A 64 0.35 2.61 -1.58
N MET A 65 1.31 1.67 -1.52
CA MET A 65 2.52 1.73 -2.33
C MET A 65 2.83 0.34 -2.88
N ARG A 66 3.12 0.27 -4.19
CA ARG A 66 3.61 -0.95 -4.83
C ARG A 66 5.05 -1.22 -4.44
N ALA A 67 5.44 -2.50 -4.32
CA ALA A 67 6.83 -2.87 -4.12
C ALA A 67 7.70 -2.29 -5.26
N GLY A 68 8.84 -1.69 -4.90
CA GLY A 68 9.74 -1.08 -5.87
C GLY A 68 10.38 0.21 -5.38
N ARG A 69 11.07 0.89 -6.29
CA ARG A 69 11.67 2.21 -6.08
C ARG A 69 11.03 3.20 -7.03
N TYR A 70 10.45 4.26 -6.47
CA TYR A 70 9.73 5.33 -7.15
C TYR A 70 10.30 6.68 -6.72
N PRO A 71 10.05 7.78 -7.46
CA PRO A 71 10.51 9.11 -7.06
C PRO A 71 10.07 9.54 -5.65
N GLU A 72 8.89 9.08 -5.22
CA GLU A 72 8.26 9.39 -3.94
C GLU A 72 8.78 8.52 -2.78
N GLY A 73 9.47 7.41 -3.07
CA GLY A 73 9.98 6.51 -2.04
C GLY A 73 10.27 5.10 -2.54
N GLN A 74 10.56 4.20 -1.60
CA GLN A 74 10.77 2.79 -1.90
C GLN A 74 9.99 1.92 -0.92
N ALA A 75 9.46 0.81 -1.43
CA ALA A 75 8.75 -0.19 -0.64
C ALA A 75 9.32 -1.58 -0.93
N SER A 76 9.57 -2.37 0.12
CA SER A 76 10.00 -3.76 -0.01
C SER A 76 8.85 -4.73 -0.29
N ALA A 77 7.61 -4.30 -0.08
CA ALA A 77 6.40 -5.06 -0.33
C ALA A 77 5.27 -4.14 -0.78
N THR A 78 4.35 -4.68 -1.59
CA THR A 78 3.11 -3.99 -1.96
C THR A 78 2.18 -4.00 -0.75
N ALA A 79 1.83 -2.83 -0.22
CA ALA A 79 1.10 -2.73 1.03
C ALA A 79 0.29 -1.44 1.12
N ILE A 80 -0.65 -1.42 2.08
CA ILE A 80 -1.35 -0.23 2.53
C ILE A 80 -0.90 0.07 3.97
N HIS A 81 -0.43 1.29 4.18
CA HIS A 81 -0.03 1.81 5.48
C HIS A 81 -1.01 2.87 5.94
N VAL A 82 -1.28 2.92 7.23
CA VAL A 82 -1.99 4.02 7.87
C VAL A 82 -1.03 4.87 8.68
N THR A 83 -1.19 6.18 8.63
CA THR A 83 -0.59 7.16 9.55
C THR A 83 -1.70 7.92 10.24
N PHE A 84 -1.67 7.97 11.57
CA PHE A 84 -2.62 8.71 12.39
C PHE A 84 -2.01 10.04 12.79
N PHE A 85 -2.81 11.09 12.70
CA PHE A 85 -2.43 12.45 13.07
C PHE A 85 -3.30 12.92 14.23
N SER A 86 -2.72 13.73 15.11
CA SER A 86 -3.49 14.49 16.11
C SER A 86 -4.28 15.64 15.46
N LYS A 87 -5.18 16.28 16.22
CA LYS A 87 -5.90 17.51 15.78
C LYS A 87 -4.99 18.64 15.31
N GLU A 88 -3.75 18.67 15.79
CA GLU A 88 -2.75 19.67 15.43
C GLU A 88 -1.97 19.30 14.15
N GLY A 89 -2.32 18.18 13.50
CA GLY A 89 -1.65 17.69 12.30
C GLY A 89 -0.30 17.03 12.56
N VAL A 90 -0.01 16.66 13.81
CA VAL A 90 1.25 15.98 14.16
C VAL A 90 1.04 14.46 14.05
N PRO A 91 1.90 13.72 13.34
CA PRO A 91 1.81 12.27 13.26
C PRO A 91 2.06 11.64 14.64
N VAL A 92 1.11 10.82 15.11
CA VAL A 92 1.15 10.17 16.43
C VAL A 92 1.34 8.66 16.35
N GLY A 93 1.25 8.08 15.16
CA GLY A 93 1.51 6.65 14.96
C GLY A 93 1.14 6.19 13.57
N GLY A 94 1.37 4.90 13.31
CA GLY A 94 1.04 4.28 12.04
C GLY A 94 1.50 2.83 11.98
N HIS A 95 0.93 2.07 11.06
CA HIS A 95 1.28 0.67 10.80
C HIS A 95 0.79 0.21 9.42
N SER A 96 1.25 -0.95 8.95
CA SER A 96 0.64 -1.61 7.79
C SER A 96 -0.72 -2.16 8.18
N VAL A 97 -1.76 -1.88 7.39
CA VAL A 97 -3.12 -2.40 7.57
C VAL A 97 -3.48 -3.47 6.55
N ALA A 98 -2.74 -3.54 5.44
CA ALA A 98 -2.86 -4.63 4.49
C ALA A 98 -1.55 -4.87 3.74
N LYS A 99 -1.31 -6.12 3.34
CA LYS A 99 -0.19 -6.52 2.47
C LYS A 99 -0.71 -7.34 1.30
N TYR A 100 -0.09 -7.18 0.14
CA TYR A 100 -0.41 -7.94 -1.05
C TYR A 100 0.63 -9.04 -1.25
N ILE A 101 0.22 -10.30 -1.08
CA ILE A 101 1.11 -11.46 -1.05
C ILE A 101 0.51 -12.52 -1.95
N GLY A 102 1.28 -13.00 -2.93
CA GLY A 102 0.86 -14.09 -3.82
C GLY A 102 -0.37 -13.77 -4.69
N GLY A 103 -0.71 -12.48 -4.87
CA GLY A 103 -1.90 -12.07 -5.62
C GLY A 103 -3.14 -11.77 -4.78
N ASP A 104 -3.03 -11.89 -3.45
CA ASP A 104 -4.14 -11.67 -2.53
C ASP A 104 -3.83 -10.60 -1.48
N TRP A 105 -4.88 -9.91 -1.05
CA TRP A 105 -4.81 -8.92 0.03
C TRP A 105 -5.08 -9.55 1.40
N GLU A 106 -4.02 -9.60 2.20
CA GLU A 106 -4.07 -9.94 3.62
C GLU A 106 -4.25 -8.67 4.45
N VAL A 107 -5.44 -8.51 5.04
CA VAL A 107 -5.74 -7.40 5.96
C VAL A 107 -5.25 -7.80 7.35
N THR A 108 -4.42 -6.97 7.95
CA THR A 108 -3.93 -7.18 9.32
C THR A 108 -4.93 -6.60 10.32
N PRO A 109 -5.32 -7.35 11.36
CA PRO A 109 -6.23 -6.88 12.41
C PRO A 109 -5.60 -5.81 13.31
#